data_AF-A0A8H6T7W7-F1
#
_entry.id   AF-A0A8H6T7W7-F1
#
_cell.length_a   1.000
_cell.length_b   1.000
_cell.length_c   1.000
_cell.angle_alpha   90.00
_cell.angle_beta   90.00
_cell.angle_gamma   90.00
#
_symmetry.space_group_name_H-M   'P 1'
#
loop_
_entity.id
_entity.type
_entity.pdbx_description
1 polymer ?
#
loop_
_entity_poly.entity_id
_entity_poly.type
_entity_poly.pdbx_seq_one_letter_code
_entity_poly.pdbx_strand_id
1 'polypeptide(L)'
;MTYARNATAPKDGDLCYREVNWIESWMNEPANKVALGVDPSRNFASCNMEINQAFLFQGDGGHNSAELLTDLVNGGVRLLIYAGNAHMMCNLYHG
;
A
#
# COMPACT_ATOMS: atom_id res chain seq x y z
N MET A 1 -14.69 16.72 -2.03
CA MET A 1 -15.01 16.79 -3.48
C MET A 1 -15.35 15.40 -3.96
N THR A 2 -16.63 15.07 -3.96
CA THR A 2 -17.17 13.80 -4.45
C THR A 2 -17.25 13.88 -5.97
N TYR A 3 -16.37 13.17 -6.69
CA TYR A 3 -16.54 12.98 -8.13
C TYR A 3 -17.53 11.84 -8.33
N ALA A 4 -18.81 12.18 -8.51
CA ALA A 4 -19.81 11.25 -9.00
C ALA A 4 -19.54 10.96 -10.49
N ARG A 5 -19.17 9.71 -10.83
CA ARG A 5 -19.24 9.19 -12.21
C ARG A 5 -20.39 8.18 -12.28
N ASN A 6 -21.27 8.39 -13.26
CA ASN A 6 -22.48 7.62 -13.48
C ASN A 6 -22.17 6.27 -14.16
N ALA A 7 -22.60 5.18 -13.52
CA ALA A 7 -22.96 3.86 -14.06
C ALA A 7 -22.21 3.29 -15.29
N THR A 8 -21.03 2.72 -15.08
CA THR A 8 -20.63 1.35 -15.48
C THR A 8 -19.49 0.97 -14.53
N ALA A 9 -19.47 -0.26 -14.00
CA ALA A 9 -18.31 -0.70 -13.21
C ALA A 9 -17.05 -0.44 -14.05
N PRO A 10 -16.02 0.24 -13.50
CA PRO A 10 -14.84 0.57 -14.27
C PRO A 10 -14.27 -0.73 -14.88
N LYS A 11 -14.07 -0.73 -16.20
CA LYS A 11 -13.49 -1.88 -16.94
C LYS A 11 -12.17 -2.36 -16.36
N ASP A 12 -11.54 -1.50 -15.57
CA ASP A 12 -10.22 -1.60 -14.99
C ASP A 12 -10.26 -1.60 -13.43
N GLY A 13 -11.44 -1.79 -12.82
CA GLY A 13 -11.68 -1.81 -11.37
C GLY A 13 -11.65 -0.44 -10.68
N ASP A 14 -12.01 -0.41 -9.39
CA ASP A 14 -12.27 0.83 -8.64
C ASP A 14 -11.00 1.55 -8.13
N LEU A 15 -9.83 0.97 -8.37
CA LEU A 15 -8.54 1.46 -7.86
C LEU A 15 -7.79 2.33 -8.89
N CYS A 16 -6.85 3.16 -8.40
CA CYS A 16 -6.04 4.06 -9.23
C CYS A 16 -5.16 3.33 -10.27
N TYR A 17 -4.83 2.06 -10.01
CA TYR A 17 -4.04 1.21 -10.90
C TYR A 17 -4.77 -0.10 -11.13
N ARG A 18 -5.06 -0.40 -12.39
CA ARG A 18 -5.82 -1.59 -12.80
C ARG A 18 -5.07 -2.89 -12.53
N GLU A 19 -3.75 -2.82 -12.53
CA GLU A 19 -2.83 -3.92 -12.32
C GLU A 19 -3.05 -4.57 -10.94
N VAL A 20 -3.55 -3.81 -9.96
CA VAL A 20 -3.88 -4.34 -8.63
C VAL A 20 -4.98 -5.41 -8.73
N ASN A 21 -5.97 -5.25 -9.61
CA ASN A 21 -7.01 -6.25 -9.82
C ASN A 21 -6.44 -7.54 -10.44
N TRP A 22 -5.46 -7.40 -11.33
CA TRP A 22 -4.78 -8.55 -11.95
C TRP A 22 -3.99 -9.33 -10.90
N ILE A 23 -3.28 -8.63 -10.01
CA ILE A 23 -2.55 -9.22 -8.89
C ILE A 23 -3.53 -9.94 -7.96
N GLU A 24 -4.59 -9.28 -7.52
CA GLU A 24 -5.58 -9.88 -6.63
C GLU A 24 -6.24 -11.13 -7.24
N SER A 25 -6.56 -11.09 -8.54
CA SER A 25 -7.11 -12.24 -9.25
C SER A 25 -6.12 -13.40 -9.29
N TRP A 26 -4.87 -13.13 -9.70
CA TRP A 26 -3.83 -14.14 -9.81
C TRP A 26 -3.48 -14.76 -8.45
N MET A 27 -3.39 -13.95 -7.40
CA MET A 27 -3.10 -14.40 -6.03
C MET A 27 -4.23 -15.26 -5.43
N ASN A 28 -5.45 -15.18 -5.99
CA ASN A 28 -6.61 -15.94 -5.53
C ASN A 28 -6.91 -17.22 -6.33
N GLU A 29 -6.22 -17.44 -7.44
CA GLU A 29 -6.31 -18.67 -8.23
C GLU A 29 -5.82 -19.88 -7.40
N PRO A 30 -6.62 -20.97 -7.29
CA PRO A 30 -6.25 -22.14 -6.48
C PRO A 30 -4.90 -22.75 -6.83
N ALA A 31 -4.57 -22.85 -8.13
CA ALA A 31 -3.30 -23.39 -8.57
C ALA A 31 -2.10 -22.56 -8.07
N ASN A 32 -2.24 -21.23 -8.07
CA ASN A 32 -1.19 -20.32 -7.57
C ASN A 32 -1.09 -20.37 -6.05
N LYS A 33 -2.22 -20.47 -5.34
CA LYS A 33 -2.22 -20.66 -3.88
C LYS A 33 -1.47 -21.93 -3.47
N VAL A 34 -1.71 -23.03 -4.18
CA VAL A 34 -1.00 -24.30 -3.97
C VAL A 34 0.49 -24.14 -4.29
N ALA A 35 0.83 -23.52 -5.41
CA ALA A 35 2.23 -23.30 -5.80
C ALA A 35 3.01 -22.44 -4.79
N LEU A 36 2.35 -21.44 -4.17
CA LEU A 36 2.92 -20.59 -3.13
C LEU A 36 2.90 -21.23 -1.73
N GLY A 37 2.23 -22.36 -1.56
CA GLY A 37 2.08 -23.04 -0.26
C GLY A 37 1.25 -22.27 0.77
N VAL A 38 0.29 -21.44 0.30
CA VAL A 38 -0.61 -20.70 1.20
C VAL A 38 -1.89 -21.48 1.49
N ASP A 39 -2.51 -21.21 2.63
CA ASP A 39 -3.78 -21.81 3.02
C ASP A 39 -4.88 -21.50 1.97
N PRO A 40 -5.50 -22.52 1.34
CA PRO A 40 -6.48 -22.33 0.28
C PRO A 40 -7.77 -21.67 0.77
N SER A 41 -8.06 -21.69 2.07
CA SER A 41 -9.24 -21.05 2.67
C SER A 41 -9.13 -19.53 2.73
N ARG A 42 -7.92 -18.98 2.58
CA ARG A 42 -7.67 -17.54 2.70
C ARG A 42 -7.82 -16.87 1.35
N ASN A 43 -8.49 -15.71 1.35
CA ASN A 43 -8.51 -14.83 0.20
C ASN A 43 -7.50 -13.70 0.39
N PHE A 44 -6.71 -13.48 -0.65
CA PHE A 44 -5.81 -12.35 -0.73
C PHE A 44 -6.63 -11.08 -1.02
N ALA A 45 -6.32 -10.01 -0.29
CA ALA A 45 -6.73 -8.64 -0.60
C ALA A 45 -5.48 -7.76 -0.53
N SER A 46 -5.36 -6.78 -1.43
CA SER A 46 -4.18 -5.89 -1.49
C SER A 46 -3.97 -5.10 -0.20
N CYS A 47 -5.07 -4.67 0.45
CA CYS A 47 -5.05 -3.95 1.72
C CYS A 47 -6.12 -4.51 2.67
N ASN A 48 -5.78 -4.68 3.94
CA ASN A 48 -6.77 -4.92 4.99
C ASN A 48 -7.21 -3.57 5.58
N MET A 49 -8.46 -3.19 5.30
CA MET A 49 -8.99 -1.89 5.73
C MET A 49 -9.29 -1.81 7.23
N GLU A 50 -9.57 -2.94 7.89
CA GLU A 50 -9.78 -2.97 9.35
C GLU A 50 -8.47 -2.65 10.08
N ILE A 51 -7.37 -3.25 9.64
CA ILE A 51 -6.03 -2.95 10.18
C ILE A 51 -5.66 -1.50 9.87
N ASN A 52 -5.89 -1.03 8.65
CA ASN A 52 -5.61 0.36 8.28
C ASN A 52 -6.35 1.36 9.20
N GLN A 53 -7.63 1.10 9.49
CA GLN A 53 -8.42 1.90 10.42
C GLN A 53 -7.89 1.82 11.85
N ALA A 54 -7.48 0.63 12.31
CA ALA A 54 -6.92 0.44 13.65
C ALA A 54 -5.62 1.25 13.87
N PHE A 55 -4.73 1.32 12.86
CA PHE A 55 -3.54 2.17 12.90
C PHE A 55 -3.91 3.66 12.90
N LEU A 56 -4.88 4.06 12.08
CA LEU A 56 -5.35 5.45 12.06
C LEU A 56 -5.90 5.87 13.43
N PHE A 57 -6.73 5.05 14.06
CA PHE A 57 -7.35 5.36 15.36
C PHE A 57 -6.38 5.31 16.54
N GLN A 58 -5.23 4.67 16.38
CA GLN A 58 -4.14 4.73 17.35
C GLN A 58 -3.20 5.93 17.13
N GLY A 59 -3.42 6.72 16.09
CA GLY A 59 -2.61 7.91 15.79
C GLY A 59 -1.24 7.59 15.18
N ASP A 60 -1.02 6.35 14.74
CA ASP A 60 0.30 5.89 14.27
C ASP A 60 0.85 6.74 13.11
N GLY A 61 -0.03 7.21 12.22
CA GLY A 61 0.35 8.06 11.09
C GLY A 61 0.91 9.44 11.48
N GLY A 62 0.75 9.86 12.74
CA GLY A 62 1.26 11.14 13.25
C GLY A 62 2.60 11.05 13.98
N HIS A 63 3.14 9.84 14.21
CA HIS A 63 4.42 9.69 14.89
C HIS A 63 5.59 10.17 14.01
N ASN A 64 6.48 10.99 14.60
CA ASN A 64 7.68 11.46 13.90
C ASN A 64 8.76 10.37 13.87
N SER A 65 8.71 9.50 12.87
CA SER A 65 9.72 8.46 12.66
C SER A 65 11.08 9.00 12.21
N ALA A 66 11.16 10.25 11.74
CA ALA A 66 12.40 10.84 11.25
C ALA A 66 13.43 11.11 12.35
N GLU A 67 13.01 11.23 13.61
CA GLU A 67 13.91 11.43 14.75
C GLU A 67 14.93 10.29 14.90
N LEU A 68 14.52 9.07 14.57
CA LEU A 68 15.36 7.87 14.66
C LEU A 68 16.48 7.82 13.61
N LEU A 69 16.38 8.61 12.54
CA LEU A 69 17.35 8.56 11.44
C LEU A 69 18.76 8.93 11.89
N THR A 70 18.89 9.87 12.84
CA THR A 70 20.20 10.31 13.36
C THR A 70 20.93 9.15 14.03
N ASP A 71 20.25 8.43 14.93
CA ASP A 71 20.84 7.30 15.66
C ASP A 71 21.18 6.14 14.71
N LEU A 72 20.33 5.87 13.72
CA LEU A 72 20.59 4.84 12.71
C LEU A 72 21.84 5.15 11.88
N VAL A 73 21.96 6.38 11.38
CA VAL A 73 23.11 6.79 10.56
C VAL A 73 24.40 6.82 11.40
N ASN A 74 24.35 7.34 12.62
CA ASN A 74 25.50 7.34 13.54
C ASN A 74 25.91 5.92 13.95
N GLY A 75 24.95 4.98 14.01
CA GLY A 75 25.18 3.55 14.21
C GLY A 75 25.77 2.82 12.99
N GLY A 76 26.02 3.53 11.88
CA GLY A 76 26.63 2.97 10.67
C GLY A 76 25.63 2.40 9.65
N VAL A 77 24.32 2.61 9.83
CA VAL A 77 23.31 2.22 8.84
C VAL A 77 23.36 3.19 7.66
N ARG A 78 23.60 2.67 6.45
CA ARG A 78 23.57 3.49 5.23
C ARG A 78 22.13 3.84 4.85
N LEU A 79 21.86 5.13 4.65
CA LEU A 79 20.54 5.68 4.33
C LEU A 79 20.45 6.15 2.87
N LEU A 80 19.35 5.81 2.18
CA LEU A 80 18.98 6.33 0.86
C LEU A 80 17.51 6.78 0.91
N ILE A 81 17.26 8.06 0.63
CA ILE A 81 15.92 8.62 0.45
C ILE A 81 15.73 8.92 -1.04
N TYR A 82 14.75 8.29 -1.68
CA TYR A 82 14.41 8.52 -3.08
C TYR A 82 12.95 8.92 -3.21
N ALA A 83 12.65 9.90 -4.05
CA ALA A 83 11.30 10.41 -4.28
C ALA A 83 11.05 10.60 -5.78
N GLY A 84 9.94 10.06 -6.27
CA GLY A 84 9.49 10.29 -7.64
C GLY A 84 8.91 11.71 -7.79
N ASN A 85 9.30 12.42 -8.84
CA ASN A 85 8.87 13.81 -9.07
C ASN A 85 7.38 13.97 -9.44
N ALA A 86 6.67 12.86 -9.71
CA ALA A 86 5.26 12.84 -10.10
C ALA A 86 4.32 12.25 -9.02
N HIS A 87 4.79 12.07 -7.78
CA HIS A 87 4.01 11.45 -6.71
C HIS A 87 3.48 12.48 -5.71
N MET A 88 2.16 12.71 -5.70
CA MET A 88 1.56 13.76 -4.86
C MET A 88 1.56 13.42 -3.37
N MET A 89 1.29 12.17 -3.00
CA MET A 89 1.10 11.76 -1.59
C MET A 89 2.38 11.88 -0.75
N CYS A 90 3.52 11.56 -1.36
CA CYS A 90 4.85 11.70 -0.75
C CYS A 90 5.75 12.33 -1.82
N ASN A 91 5.86 13.65 -1.79
CA ASN A 91 6.54 14.42 -2.82
C ASN A 91 7.93 14.89 -2.36
N LEU A 92 8.75 15.30 -3.33
CA LEU A 92 10.11 15.79 -3.11
C LEU A 92 10.18 17.06 -2.24
N TYR A 93 9.09 17.84 -2.19
CA TYR A 93 9.04 19.13 -1.51
C TYR A 93 8.56 19.05 -0.05
N HIS A 94 8.31 17.83 0.47
CA HIS A 94 7.89 17.59 1.84
C HIS A 94 9.00 17.04 2.75
N GLY A 95 10.26 17.47 2.50
CA GLY A 95 11.43 17.13 3.32
C GLY A 95 12.00 18.34 4.06
#